data_AF-A0A0F5YM35-F1
#
_entry.id   AF-A0A0F5YM35-F1
#
_cell.length_a   1.000
_cell.length_b   1.000
_cell.length_c   1.000
_cell.angle_alpha   90.00
_cell.angle_beta   90.00
_cell.angle_gamma   90.00
#
_symmetry.space_group_name_H-M   'P 1'
#
loop_
_entity.id
_entity.type
_entity.pdbx_description
1 polymer ?
#
loop_
_entity_poly.entity_id
_entity_poly.type
_entity_poly.pdbx_seq_one_letter_code
_entity_poly.pdbx_strand_id
1 'polypeptide(L)'
;MLNKLTSAFVVLGVSLAAPAQAATLQTSNLFELPTRTPIVDSVATLNRTSNSLDLNINTSNLDPGAYSVWWLIFNNPEFCVEGCGVDDFANPDVQASVIWATGDVVDASEIGDFSASLTENYLPDNPQQLLFGNGLLDSFAAEIQSVVRYHGPASDEPDLLEQQLTTFNGQCSLTAGDGLFPCSDSQITQFEGVKVPEPSSVLGFMGLGIFGLVFRKKTLG
;
A
#
# COMPACT_ATOMS: atom_id res chain seq x y z
N MET A 1 33.40 -1.00 -63.20
CA MET A 1 33.08 -1.87 -62.06
C MET A 1 33.57 -1.18 -60.80
N LEU A 2 32.67 -0.64 -59.97
CA LEU A 2 33.01 0.03 -58.70
C LEU A 2 32.06 -0.50 -57.62
N ASN A 3 32.56 -1.34 -56.72
CA ASN A 3 31.79 -1.89 -55.61
C ASN A 3 31.63 -0.81 -54.52
N LYS A 4 30.39 -0.42 -54.22
CA LYS A 4 30.06 0.39 -53.04
C LYS A 4 29.82 -0.54 -51.86
N LEU A 5 30.76 -0.59 -50.91
CA LEU A 5 30.53 -1.16 -49.58
C LEU A 5 29.74 -0.15 -48.74
N THR A 6 28.53 -0.54 -48.33
CA THR A 6 27.72 0.19 -47.34
C THR A 6 27.98 -0.44 -45.98
N SER A 7 28.66 0.27 -45.09
CA SER A 7 28.85 -0.15 -43.69
C SER A 7 27.56 0.08 -42.90
N ALA A 8 26.99 -1.00 -42.37
CA ALA A 8 25.92 -0.93 -41.38
C ALA A 8 26.55 -0.78 -39.98
N PHE A 9 26.25 0.33 -39.30
CA PHE A 9 26.54 0.51 -37.87
C PHE A 9 25.40 -0.14 -37.07
N VAL A 10 25.70 -1.22 -36.34
CA VAL A 10 24.80 -1.80 -35.34
C VAL A 10 25.07 -1.10 -34.01
N VAL A 11 24.12 -0.30 -33.54
CA VAL A 11 24.16 0.26 -32.17
C VAL A 11 23.58 -0.80 -31.24
N LEU A 12 24.44 -1.48 -30.48
CA LEU A 12 23.99 -2.29 -29.34
C LEU A 12 23.55 -1.33 -28.22
N GLY A 13 22.23 -1.17 -28.05
CA GLY A 13 21.67 -0.50 -26.89
C GLY A 13 21.84 -1.40 -25.66
N VAL A 14 22.64 -0.96 -24.70
CA VAL A 14 22.71 -1.56 -23.36
C VAL A 14 21.48 -1.09 -22.59
N SER A 15 20.50 -1.97 -22.39
CA SER A 15 19.35 -1.67 -21.53
C SER A 15 19.80 -1.79 -20.08
N LEU A 16 19.98 -0.66 -19.40
CA LEU A 16 20.20 -0.63 -17.95
C LEU A 16 18.86 -0.89 -17.28
N ALA A 17 18.68 -2.07 -16.69
CA ALA A 17 17.57 -2.32 -15.78
C ALA A 17 17.70 -1.38 -14.58
N ALA A 18 16.63 -0.64 -14.24
CA ALA A 18 16.60 0.13 -13.02
C ALA A 18 16.76 -0.83 -11.81
N PRO A 19 17.47 -0.41 -10.74
CA PRO A 19 17.57 -1.23 -9.55
C PRO A 19 16.18 -1.47 -8.97
N ALA A 20 15.85 -2.73 -8.70
CA ALA A 20 14.63 -3.08 -7.99
C ALA A 20 14.65 -2.38 -6.62
N GLN A 21 13.56 -1.70 -6.28
CA GLN A 21 13.44 -1.01 -5.00
C GLN A 21 13.46 -2.03 -3.85
N ALA A 22 14.30 -1.77 -2.85
CA ALA A 22 14.44 -2.68 -1.71
C ALA A 22 13.16 -2.72 -0.88
N ALA A 23 12.85 -3.88 -0.31
CA ALA A 23 11.74 -4.01 0.62
C ALA A 23 11.90 -3.02 1.79
N THR A 24 10.80 -2.43 2.22
CA THR A 24 10.76 -1.41 3.27
C THR A 24 9.83 -1.87 4.38
N LEU A 25 10.35 -1.93 5.60
CA LEU A 25 9.56 -2.18 6.79
C LEU A 25 9.18 -0.85 7.44
N GLN A 26 7.89 -0.64 7.69
CA GLN A 26 7.36 0.47 8.45
C GLN A 26 6.72 -0.04 9.74
N THR A 27 6.74 0.81 10.77
CA THR A 27 6.07 0.57 12.05
C THR A 27 5.19 1.76 12.38
N SER A 28 4.01 1.50 12.91
CA SER A 28 3.05 2.53 13.31
C SER A 28 2.33 2.11 14.59
N ASN A 29 1.84 3.09 15.34
CA ASN A 29 0.99 2.85 16.51
C ASN A 29 -0.44 2.56 16.05
N LEU A 30 -1.24 1.95 16.93
CA LEU A 30 -2.69 1.94 16.79
C LEU A 30 -3.32 3.06 17.60
N PHE A 31 -4.45 3.55 17.11
CA PHE A 31 -5.24 4.58 17.74
C PHE A 31 -6.69 4.11 17.88
N GLU A 32 -7.32 4.40 19.00
CA GLU A 32 -8.75 4.21 19.20
C GLU A 32 -9.54 5.15 18.27
N LEU A 33 -10.55 4.60 17.60
CA LEU A 33 -11.59 5.39 16.96
C LEU A 33 -12.79 5.42 17.93
N PRO A 34 -13.31 6.60 18.32
CA PRO A 34 -13.25 7.91 17.66
C PRO A 34 -12.22 8.90 18.22
N THR A 35 -11.57 8.59 19.34
CA THR A 35 -10.83 9.58 20.15
C THR A 35 -9.46 9.93 19.59
N ARG A 36 -8.92 9.10 18.67
CA ARG A 36 -7.54 9.15 18.19
C ARG A 36 -6.51 9.04 19.32
N THR A 37 -6.89 8.38 20.42
CA THR A 37 -5.97 8.10 21.52
C THR A 37 -5.07 6.92 21.16
N PRO A 38 -3.74 7.01 21.33
CA PRO A 38 -2.86 5.87 21.11
C PRO A 38 -3.20 4.69 22.02
N ILE A 39 -3.21 3.47 21.47
CA ILE A 39 -3.31 2.24 22.24
C ILE A 39 -1.90 1.87 22.75
N VAL A 40 -1.74 1.87 24.07
CA VAL A 40 -0.44 1.60 24.71
C VAL A 40 -0.01 0.15 24.44
N ASP A 41 1.29 -0.04 24.21
CA ASP A 41 1.92 -1.34 23.93
C ASP A 41 1.35 -2.08 22.70
N SER A 42 0.67 -1.34 21.80
CA SER A 42 0.24 -1.84 20.50
C SER A 42 1.25 -1.50 19.41
N VAL A 43 1.31 -2.33 18.37
CA VAL A 43 2.17 -2.10 17.22
C VAL A 43 1.55 -2.66 15.95
N ALA A 44 1.61 -1.87 14.88
CA ALA A 44 1.37 -2.33 13.52
C ALA A 44 2.66 -2.25 12.72
N THR A 45 2.90 -3.24 11.86
CA THR A 45 4.00 -3.23 10.90
C THR A 45 3.48 -3.45 9.50
N LEU A 46 4.10 -2.76 8.55
CA LEU A 46 3.81 -2.91 7.13
C LEU A 46 5.12 -3.14 6.39
N ASN A 47 5.29 -4.35 5.83
CA ASN A 47 6.39 -4.66 4.95
C ASN A 47 5.95 -4.43 3.50
N ARG A 48 6.61 -3.50 2.82
CA ARG A 48 6.37 -3.17 1.42
C ARG A 48 7.42 -3.83 0.56
N THR A 49 7.00 -4.59 -0.44
CA THR A 49 7.88 -5.14 -1.48
C THR A 49 7.60 -4.43 -2.81
N SER A 50 8.22 -4.87 -3.89
CA SER A 50 8.01 -4.31 -5.24
C SER A 50 6.60 -4.42 -5.79
N ASN A 51 5.73 -5.23 -5.19
CA ASN A 51 4.37 -5.43 -5.67
C ASN A 51 3.39 -5.90 -4.58
N SER A 52 3.79 -5.91 -3.32
CA SER A 52 2.96 -6.40 -2.23
C SER A 52 3.14 -5.63 -0.94
N LEU A 53 2.14 -5.77 -0.08
CA LEU A 53 2.10 -5.32 1.30
C LEU A 53 1.87 -6.54 2.19
N ASP A 54 2.61 -6.63 3.30
CA ASP A 54 2.33 -7.57 4.38
C ASP A 54 2.12 -6.77 5.67
N LEU A 55 0.92 -6.84 6.23
CA LEU A 55 0.54 -6.19 7.47
C LEU A 55 0.56 -7.20 8.62
N ASN A 56 1.08 -6.77 9.76
CA ASN A 56 0.86 -7.42 11.04
C ASN A 56 0.44 -6.37 12.07
N ILE A 57 -0.60 -6.66 12.84
CA ILE A 57 -1.12 -5.85 13.94
C ILE A 57 -1.09 -6.71 15.19
N ASN A 58 -0.45 -6.21 16.24
CA ASN A 58 -0.58 -6.73 17.60
C ASN A 58 -1.12 -5.59 18.48
N THR A 59 -2.30 -5.78 19.06
CA THR A 59 -2.99 -4.73 19.81
C THR A 59 -3.76 -5.28 21.01
N SER A 60 -4.29 -4.36 21.82
CA SER A 60 -5.02 -4.64 23.05
C SER A 60 -6.23 -3.71 23.18
N ASN A 61 -6.95 -3.78 24.32
CA ASN A 61 -8.14 -2.99 24.59
C ASN A 61 -9.26 -3.23 23.56
N LEU A 62 -9.45 -4.49 23.17
CA LEU A 62 -10.53 -4.95 22.31
C LEU A 62 -11.56 -5.70 23.14
N ASP A 63 -12.85 -5.43 22.91
CA ASP A 63 -13.92 -6.22 23.51
C ASP A 63 -13.88 -7.66 22.97
N PRO A 64 -14.19 -8.70 23.78
CA PRO A 64 -14.30 -10.05 23.26
C PRO A 64 -15.37 -10.16 22.16
N GLY A 65 -15.03 -10.82 21.05
CA GLY A 65 -15.94 -11.05 19.93
C GLY A 65 -15.24 -11.12 18.58
N ALA A 66 -16.03 -10.97 17.51
CA ALA A 66 -15.55 -11.13 16.14
C ALA A 66 -15.09 -9.79 15.54
N TYR A 67 -13.94 -9.83 14.88
CA TYR A 67 -13.34 -8.68 14.22
C TYR A 67 -13.04 -8.96 12.75
N SER A 68 -13.18 -7.93 11.93
CA SER A 68 -12.60 -7.88 10.59
C SER A 68 -11.62 -6.71 10.49
N VAL A 69 -10.66 -6.83 9.59
CA VAL A 69 -9.66 -5.81 9.29
C VAL A 69 -9.80 -5.38 7.84
N TRP A 70 -9.75 -4.08 7.60
CA TRP A 70 -9.96 -3.48 6.28
C TRP A 70 -8.79 -2.62 5.85
N TRP A 71 -8.33 -2.86 4.62
CA TRP A 71 -7.41 -1.98 3.93
C TRP A 71 -8.16 -0.74 3.46
N LEU A 72 -7.68 0.44 3.86
CA LEU A 72 -8.01 1.72 3.28
C LEU A 72 -6.79 2.17 2.48
N ILE A 73 -6.92 2.16 1.16
CA ILE A 73 -5.81 2.36 0.23
C ILE A 73 -6.03 3.70 -0.45
N PHE A 74 -5.06 4.60 -0.33
CA PHE A 74 -5.05 5.87 -1.04
C PHE A 74 -3.87 5.84 -2.02
N ASN A 75 -4.16 5.52 -3.29
CA ASN A 75 -3.12 5.27 -4.28
C ASN A 75 -2.33 6.55 -4.64
N ASN A 76 -2.99 7.71 -4.59
CA ASN A 76 -2.34 9.02 -4.83
C ASN A 76 -2.57 9.95 -3.63
N PRO A 77 -1.88 9.73 -2.50
CA PRO A 77 -2.13 10.44 -1.25
C PRO A 77 -1.80 11.94 -1.32
N GLU A 78 -1.05 12.40 -2.32
CA GLU A 78 -0.76 13.81 -2.57
C GLU A 78 -1.99 14.63 -2.97
N PHE A 79 -3.09 13.98 -3.38
CA PHE A 79 -4.36 14.63 -3.69
C PHE A 79 -5.34 14.63 -2.51
N CYS A 80 -4.96 14.06 -1.37
CA CYS A 80 -5.77 14.09 -0.15
C CYS A 80 -5.83 15.50 0.45
N VAL A 81 -6.95 15.85 1.07
CA VAL A 81 -7.15 17.16 1.72
C VAL A 81 -6.89 17.04 3.21
N GLU A 82 -5.86 17.74 3.72
CA GLU A 82 -5.50 17.72 5.15
C GLU A 82 -5.10 16.32 5.69
N GLY A 83 -4.52 15.48 4.82
CA GLY A 83 -4.16 14.10 5.10
C GLY A 83 -5.28 13.14 4.69
N CYS A 84 -4.95 11.90 4.32
CA CYS A 84 -5.95 11.03 3.73
C CYS A 84 -7.02 10.58 4.75
N GLY A 85 -8.28 10.71 4.35
CA GLY A 85 -9.42 10.42 5.19
C GLY A 85 -10.65 9.95 4.43
N VAL A 86 -11.75 9.79 5.17
CA VAL A 86 -13.05 9.35 4.62
C VAL A 86 -13.64 10.37 3.63
N ASP A 87 -13.28 11.64 3.77
CA ASP A 87 -13.65 12.74 2.88
C ASP A 87 -12.96 12.66 1.51
N ASP A 88 -11.84 11.94 1.42
CA ASP A 88 -11.12 11.70 0.16
C ASP A 88 -11.67 10.53 -0.65
N PHE A 89 -12.57 9.70 -0.09
CA PHE A 89 -13.10 8.51 -0.78
C PHE A 89 -13.87 8.85 -2.07
N ALA A 90 -14.46 10.03 -2.14
CA ALA A 90 -15.18 10.50 -3.32
C ALA A 90 -14.27 11.25 -4.32
N ASN A 91 -13.00 11.50 -3.97
CA ASN A 91 -12.06 12.20 -4.85
C ASN A 91 -11.46 11.21 -5.87
N PRO A 92 -11.80 11.32 -7.17
CA PRO A 92 -11.29 10.40 -8.18
C PRO A 92 -9.77 10.50 -8.37
N ASP A 93 -9.16 11.65 -8.05
CA ASP A 93 -7.72 11.86 -8.22
C ASP A 93 -6.92 11.06 -7.16
N VAL A 94 -7.50 10.83 -5.98
CA VAL A 94 -6.88 10.03 -4.90
C VAL A 94 -6.88 8.54 -5.22
N GLN A 95 -7.84 8.07 -6.03
CA GLN A 95 -8.03 6.65 -6.39
C GLN A 95 -8.10 5.73 -5.16
N ALA A 96 -8.96 6.10 -4.20
CA ALA A 96 -9.15 5.35 -2.97
C ALA A 96 -9.78 3.96 -3.21
N SER A 97 -9.43 2.99 -2.37
CA SER A 97 -10.07 1.66 -2.33
C SER A 97 -10.27 1.19 -0.90
N VAL A 98 -11.35 0.44 -0.66
CA VAL A 98 -11.61 -0.20 0.63
C VAL A 98 -11.92 -1.67 0.42
N ILE A 99 -11.02 -2.54 0.90
CA ILE A 99 -11.08 -3.99 0.70
C ILE A 99 -10.77 -4.74 1.99
N TRP A 100 -11.37 -5.91 2.16
CA TRP A 100 -11.15 -6.80 3.29
C TRP A 100 -9.70 -7.28 3.32
N ALA A 101 -9.13 -7.31 4.52
CA ALA A 101 -7.75 -7.74 4.78
C ALA A 101 -7.70 -9.13 5.42
N THR A 102 -8.33 -9.25 6.58
CA THR A 102 -8.33 -10.45 7.42
C THR A 102 -9.43 -10.33 8.47
N GLY A 103 -9.58 -11.33 9.33
CA GLY A 103 -10.48 -11.28 10.48
C GLY A 103 -10.12 -12.35 11.49
N ASP A 104 -10.42 -12.10 12.76
CA ASP A 104 -10.22 -13.07 13.84
C ASP A 104 -11.19 -12.83 15.00
N VAL A 105 -11.25 -13.80 15.92
CA VAL A 105 -11.98 -13.70 17.19
C VAL A 105 -11.03 -13.28 18.29
N VAL A 106 -11.36 -12.18 18.97
CA VAL A 106 -10.70 -11.76 20.21
C VAL A 106 -11.41 -12.42 21.38
N ASP A 107 -10.63 -13.08 22.24
CA ASP A 107 -11.12 -13.74 23.44
C ASP A 107 -11.10 -12.82 24.67
N ALA A 108 -11.27 -13.40 25.86
CA ALA A 108 -11.28 -12.67 27.12
C ALA A 108 -9.92 -12.05 27.52
N SER A 109 -8.85 -12.27 26.75
CA SER A 109 -7.57 -11.58 26.94
C SER A 109 -7.58 -10.13 26.42
N GLU A 110 -8.57 -9.77 25.60
CA GLU A 110 -8.70 -8.44 24.98
C GLU A 110 -7.53 -8.08 24.05
N ILE A 111 -6.78 -9.09 23.59
CA ILE A 111 -5.64 -8.97 22.68
C ILE A 111 -6.06 -9.40 21.28
N GLY A 112 -5.67 -8.61 20.28
CA GLY A 112 -5.88 -8.91 18.86
C GLY A 112 -4.58 -9.05 18.10
N ASP A 113 -4.46 -10.14 17.34
CA ASP A 113 -3.34 -10.45 16.45
C ASP A 113 -3.87 -10.64 15.03
N PHE A 114 -3.59 -9.69 14.14
CA PHE A 114 -4.11 -9.71 12.78
C PHE A 114 -2.97 -9.68 11.77
N SER A 115 -3.05 -10.54 10.76
CA SER A 115 -2.10 -10.55 9.65
C SER A 115 -2.81 -10.63 8.31
N ALA A 116 -2.30 -9.90 7.33
CA ALA A 116 -2.86 -9.85 5.98
C ALA A 116 -1.76 -9.56 4.95
N SER A 117 -1.94 -10.08 3.74
CA SER A 117 -1.10 -9.74 2.58
C SER A 117 -1.97 -9.22 1.45
N LEU A 118 -1.47 -8.23 0.73
CA LEU A 118 -2.13 -7.65 -0.43
C LEU A 118 -1.13 -7.48 -1.57
N THR A 119 -1.44 -8.02 -2.74
CA THR A 119 -0.66 -7.79 -3.95
C THR A 119 -1.32 -6.70 -4.78
N GLU A 120 -0.53 -5.91 -5.51
CA GLU A 120 -1.05 -4.96 -6.48
C GLU A 120 -2.03 -5.61 -7.46
N ASN A 121 -3.07 -4.86 -7.83
CA ASN A 121 -4.15 -5.24 -8.74
C ASN A 121 -5.00 -6.44 -8.27
N TYR A 122 -4.85 -6.87 -7.02
CA TYR A 122 -5.76 -7.84 -6.42
C TYR A 122 -7.08 -7.17 -6.03
N LEU A 123 -8.18 -7.86 -6.34
CA LEU A 123 -9.52 -7.59 -5.82
C LEU A 123 -10.11 -8.91 -5.33
N PRO A 124 -10.83 -8.91 -4.19
CA PRO A 124 -11.49 -10.12 -3.71
C PRO A 124 -12.68 -10.51 -4.61
N ASP A 125 -12.89 -11.82 -4.78
CA ASP A 125 -14.00 -12.37 -5.58
C ASP A 125 -15.37 -12.15 -4.93
N ASN A 126 -15.40 -12.09 -3.59
CA ASN A 126 -16.63 -11.83 -2.85
C ASN A 126 -16.95 -10.32 -2.89
N PRO A 127 -18.08 -9.89 -3.47
CA PRO A 127 -18.43 -8.47 -3.54
C PRO A 127 -18.68 -7.83 -2.17
N GLN A 128 -18.86 -8.62 -1.11
CA GLN A 128 -18.97 -8.10 0.26
C GLN A 128 -17.62 -7.82 0.93
N GLN A 129 -16.51 -8.21 0.28
CA GLN A 129 -15.13 -7.94 0.68
C GLN A 129 -14.52 -6.73 -0.05
N LEU A 130 -15.24 -6.13 -1.00
CA LEU A 130 -14.85 -4.94 -1.74
C LEU A 130 -15.97 -3.90 -1.58
N LEU A 131 -15.71 -2.83 -0.83
CA LEU A 131 -16.67 -1.73 -0.77
C LEU A 131 -16.62 -0.87 -2.03
N PHE A 132 -15.42 -0.47 -2.45
CA PHE A 132 -15.18 0.29 -3.66
C PHE A 132 -13.69 0.32 -4.02
N GLY A 133 -13.41 0.82 -5.23
CA GLY A 133 -12.06 1.07 -5.72
C GLY A 133 -11.49 -0.08 -6.53
N ASN A 134 -10.23 0.09 -6.95
CA ASN A 134 -9.51 -0.83 -7.84
C ASN A 134 -8.40 -1.60 -7.10
N GLY A 135 -8.34 -1.51 -5.78
CA GLY A 135 -7.32 -2.13 -4.95
C GLY A 135 -6.03 -1.32 -4.92
N LEU A 136 -4.92 -2.01 -4.65
CA LEU A 136 -3.58 -1.44 -4.58
C LEU A 136 -2.97 -1.33 -5.98
N LEU A 137 -2.47 -0.15 -6.34
CA LEU A 137 -1.84 0.10 -7.65
C LEU A 137 -0.32 0.23 -7.58
N ASP A 138 0.21 0.77 -6.48
CA ASP A 138 1.64 0.90 -6.22
C ASP A 138 1.92 0.65 -4.73
N SER A 139 2.61 -0.46 -4.44
CA SER A 139 2.91 -0.91 -3.08
C SER A 139 3.88 0.00 -2.34
N PHE A 140 4.64 0.85 -3.01
CA PHE A 140 5.52 1.82 -2.36
C PHE A 140 4.87 3.19 -2.22
N ALA A 141 4.15 3.67 -3.24
CA ALA A 141 3.64 5.03 -3.26
C ALA A 141 2.35 5.23 -2.43
N ALA A 142 1.48 4.21 -2.35
CA ALA A 142 0.18 4.36 -1.70
C ALA A 142 0.31 4.61 -0.18
N GLU A 143 -0.49 5.53 0.34
CA GLU A 143 -0.76 5.58 1.78
C GLU A 143 -1.74 4.46 2.14
N ILE A 144 -1.43 3.77 3.24
CA ILE A 144 -2.21 2.63 3.72
C ILE A 144 -2.69 2.93 5.12
N GLN A 145 -4.01 2.87 5.30
CA GLN A 145 -4.64 2.82 6.60
C GLN A 145 -5.26 1.43 6.79
N SER A 146 -5.28 0.95 8.02
CA SER A 146 -5.93 -0.32 8.35
C SER A 146 -6.85 -0.13 9.54
N VAL A 147 -8.11 -0.50 9.37
CA VAL A 147 -9.17 -0.37 10.38
C VAL A 147 -9.50 -1.74 10.96
N VAL A 148 -9.51 -1.84 12.29
CA VAL A 148 -9.97 -3.01 13.05
C VAL A 148 -11.43 -2.76 13.45
N ARG A 149 -12.35 -3.56 12.88
CA ARG A 149 -13.80 -3.37 12.95
C ARG A 149 -14.45 -4.47 13.78
N TYR A 150 -15.25 -4.09 14.77
CA TYR A 150 -15.94 -5.00 15.69
C TYR A 150 -17.35 -5.34 15.22
N HIS A 151 -17.68 -6.64 15.19
CA HIS A 151 -18.95 -7.18 14.72
C HIS A 151 -19.88 -7.68 15.84
N GLY A 152 -19.54 -7.43 17.11
CA GLY A 152 -20.25 -7.99 18.25
C GLY A 152 -19.67 -9.33 18.72
N PRO A 153 -20.35 -10.00 19.66
CA PRO A 153 -19.98 -11.34 20.11
C PRO A 153 -19.83 -12.30 18.92
N ALA A 154 -18.80 -13.15 18.96
CA ALA A 154 -18.60 -14.16 17.93
C ALA A 154 -19.78 -15.14 17.91
N SER A 155 -20.32 -15.39 16.72
CA SER A 155 -21.42 -16.33 16.54
C SER A 155 -20.96 -17.78 16.74
N ASP A 156 -21.77 -18.58 17.42
CA ASP A 156 -21.58 -20.04 17.52
C ASP A 156 -21.92 -20.77 16.20
N GLU A 157 -22.71 -20.13 15.32
CA GLU A 157 -23.04 -20.65 13.99
C GLU A 157 -21.92 -20.31 12.99
N PRO A 158 -21.26 -21.31 12.36
CA PRO A 158 -20.08 -21.08 11.53
C PRO A 158 -20.29 -20.12 10.36
N ASP A 159 -21.41 -20.22 9.65
CA ASP A 159 -21.70 -19.38 8.48
C ASP A 159 -21.93 -17.91 8.87
N LEU A 160 -22.43 -17.66 10.08
CA LEU A 160 -22.63 -16.32 10.61
C LEU A 160 -21.31 -15.74 11.12
N LEU A 161 -20.47 -16.58 11.75
CA LEU A 161 -19.12 -16.18 12.15
C LEU A 161 -18.27 -15.83 10.92
N GLU A 162 -18.32 -16.63 9.86
CA GLU A 162 -17.62 -16.32 8.62
C GLU A 162 -18.06 -14.95 8.06
N GLN A 163 -19.35 -14.64 8.11
CA GLN A 163 -19.84 -13.31 7.73
C GLN A 163 -19.25 -12.20 8.61
N GLN A 164 -19.19 -12.39 9.94
CA GLN A 164 -18.59 -11.41 10.85
C GLN A 164 -17.11 -11.15 10.52
N LEU A 165 -16.35 -12.21 10.23
CA LEU A 165 -14.91 -12.11 10.02
C LEU A 165 -14.54 -11.59 8.62
N THR A 166 -15.44 -11.73 7.64
CA THR A 166 -15.10 -11.53 6.22
C THR A 166 -15.93 -10.50 5.46
N THR A 167 -16.93 -9.87 6.08
CA THR A 167 -17.81 -8.92 5.37
C THR A 167 -18.01 -7.62 6.13
N PHE A 168 -18.15 -6.49 5.42
CA PHE A 168 -18.08 -5.17 6.06
C PHE A 168 -19.15 -4.94 7.14
N ASN A 169 -20.35 -5.48 6.94
CA ASN A 169 -21.47 -5.35 7.87
C ASN A 169 -21.91 -6.69 8.45
N GLY A 170 -21.04 -7.70 8.44
CA GLY A 170 -21.36 -9.06 8.87
C GLY A 170 -22.02 -9.11 10.24
N GLN A 171 -23.26 -9.61 10.28
CA GLN A 171 -24.10 -9.76 11.48
C GLN A 171 -24.38 -8.50 12.30
N CYS A 172 -23.98 -7.32 11.84
CA CYS A 172 -24.31 -6.08 12.53
C CYS A 172 -25.76 -5.70 12.24
N SER A 173 -26.54 -5.56 13.30
CA SER A 173 -27.94 -5.16 13.18
C SER A 173 -28.03 -3.66 12.89
N LEU A 174 -28.70 -3.28 11.80
CA LEU A 174 -29.10 -1.90 11.56
C LEU A 174 -30.23 -1.54 12.53
N THR A 175 -29.95 -0.74 13.56
CA THR A 175 -31.02 -0.08 14.32
C THR A 175 -31.30 1.31 13.77
N ALA A 176 -32.50 1.83 14.04
CA ALA A 176 -32.89 3.15 13.56
C ALA A 176 -32.04 4.23 14.24
N GLY A 177 -31.04 4.75 13.52
CA GLY A 177 -30.10 5.76 14.02
C GLY A 177 -28.63 5.46 13.69
N ASP A 178 -28.30 4.21 13.37
CA ASP A 178 -26.91 3.73 13.21
C ASP A 178 -26.25 4.13 11.87
N GLY A 179 -26.98 4.81 10.99
CA GLY A 179 -26.50 5.12 9.65
C GLY A 179 -26.35 3.87 8.78
N LEU A 180 -25.45 3.93 7.79
CA LEU A 180 -25.24 2.84 6.81
C LEU A 180 -24.20 1.80 7.27
N PHE A 181 -23.55 2.02 8.41
CA PHE A 181 -22.39 1.23 8.87
C PHE A 181 -22.53 0.90 10.36
N PRO A 182 -23.37 -0.09 10.71
CA PRO A 182 -23.77 -0.38 12.10
C PRO A 182 -22.67 -1.03 12.96
N CYS A 183 -21.66 -1.66 12.34
CA CYS A 183 -20.51 -2.15 13.10
C CYS A 183 -19.59 -0.99 13.50
N SER A 184 -18.88 -1.17 14.62
CA SER A 184 -17.98 -0.15 15.15
C SER A 184 -16.57 -0.32 14.59
N ASP A 185 -15.99 0.76 14.07
CA ASP A 185 -14.55 0.81 13.82
C ASP A 185 -13.85 1.11 15.15
N SER A 186 -13.14 0.12 15.70
CA SER A 186 -12.57 0.21 17.05
C SER A 186 -11.20 0.89 17.05
N GLN A 187 -10.33 0.50 16.10
CA GLN A 187 -8.95 0.98 16.07
C GLN A 187 -8.48 1.19 14.63
N ILE A 188 -7.48 2.06 14.48
CA ILE A 188 -6.86 2.36 13.19
C ILE A 188 -5.35 2.49 13.32
N THR A 189 -4.65 2.12 12.25
CA THR A 189 -3.24 2.45 12.04
C THR A 189 -3.03 3.03 10.64
N GLN A 190 -1.94 3.79 10.45
CA GLN A 190 -1.64 4.51 9.23
C GLN A 190 -0.15 4.39 8.88
N PHE A 191 0.13 4.23 7.59
CA PHE A 191 1.46 4.12 7.00
C PHE A 191 1.53 5.00 5.75
N GLU A 192 2.34 6.05 5.80
CA GLU A 192 2.61 6.90 4.63
C GLU A 192 3.28 6.10 3.50
N GLY A 193 3.10 6.56 2.26
CA GLY A 193 3.85 6.09 1.10
C GLY A 193 5.35 6.36 1.23
N VAL A 194 6.17 5.47 0.69
CA VAL A 194 7.61 5.62 0.61
C VAL A 194 7.94 6.49 -0.60
N LYS A 195 8.38 7.73 -0.36
CA LYS A 195 8.89 8.59 -1.41
C LYS A 195 10.15 7.96 -2.01
N VAL A 196 10.06 7.51 -3.26
CA VAL A 196 11.24 7.05 -4.01
C VAL A 196 12.16 8.26 -4.21
N PRO A 197 13.44 8.21 -3.81
CA PRO A 197 14.39 9.24 -4.22
C PRO A 197 14.48 9.22 -5.75
N GLU A 198 14.14 10.34 -6.40
CA GLU A 198 14.39 10.56 -7.83
C GLU A 198 15.80 10.05 -8.20
N PRO A 199 15.94 9.18 -9.22
CA PRO A 199 17.26 8.73 -9.63
C PRO A 199 18.05 9.97 -10.04
N SER A 200 19.08 10.29 -9.25
CA SER A 200 20.03 11.35 -9.57
C SER A 200 20.52 11.10 -10.99
N SER A 201 20.07 11.91 -11.94
CA SER A 201 20.55 11.87 -13.33
C SER A 201 21.98 12.41 -13.33
N VAL A 202 22.92 11.60 -12.84
CA VAL A 202 24.34 11.81 -13.09
C VAL A 202 24.53 11.46 -14.56
N LEU A 203 24.27 12.44 -15.43
CA LEU A 203 24.77 12.44 -16.80
C LEU A 203 26.30 12.36 -16.69
N GLY A 204 26.81 11.13 -16.67
CA GLY A 204 28.21 10.85 -16.92
C GLY A 204 28.52 11.34 -18.33
N PHE A 205 29.06 12.55 -18.45
CA PHE A 205 29.78 12.98 -19.63
C PHE A 205 30.97 12.04 -19.81
N MET A 206 30.76 10.92 -20.51
CA MET A 206 31.84 10.16 -21.10
C MET A 206 32.47 11.05 -22.17
N GLY A 207 33.59 11.67 -21.81
CA GLY A 207 34.41 12.45 -22.73
C GLY A 207 34.85 11.57 -23.90
N LEU A 208 34.27 11.82 -25.07
CA LEU A 208 34.85 11.40 -26.35
C LEU A 208 36.14 12.19 -26.55
N GLY A 209 37.25 11.61 -26.10
CA GLY A 209 38.59 12.10 -26.40
C GLY A 209 38.84 12.03 -27.91
N ILE A 210 38.68 13.17 -28.59
CA ILE A 210 39.19 13.35 -29.95
C ILE A 210 40.70 13.60 -29.81
N PHE A 211 41.49 12.55 -29.99
CA PHE A 211 42.93 12.66 -30.22
C PHE A 211 43.16 13.40 -31.56
N GLY A 212 43.35 14.72 -31.48
CA GLY A 212 43.81 15.52 -32.61
C GLY A 212 45.29 15.24 -32.90
N LEU A 213 45.58 14.57 -34.01
CA LEU A 213 46.92 14.55 -34.60
C LEU A 213 47.30 15.99 -35.01
N VAL A 214 48.19 16.63 -34.26
CA VAL A 214 48.85 17.86 -34.68
C VAL A 214 50.05 17.50 -35.55
N PHE A 215 49.92 17.66 -36.88
CA PHE A 215 51.07 17.68 -37.79
C PHE A 215 51.82 19.01 -37.63
N ARG A 216 53.00 18.96 -37.01
CA ARG A 216 53.93 20.09 -36.91
C ARG A 216 54.73 20.17 -38.21
N LYS A 217 54.35 21.07 -39.13
CA LYS A 217 55.16 21.38 -40.33
C LYS A 217 56.32 22.29 -39.90
N LYS A 218 57.54 21.74 -39.91
CA LYS A 218 58.81 22.48 -39.75
C LYS A 218 59.23 22.96 -41.13
N THR A 219 59.37 24.26 -41.34
CA THR A 219 60.14 24.83 -42.45
C THR A 219 61.19 25.76 -41.86
N LEU A 220 62.45 25.38 -42.03
CA LEU A 220 63.62 26.25 -41.90
C LEU A 220 63.78 27.04 -43.21
N GLY A 221 64.25 28.28 -43.10
CA GLY A 221 64.64 29.15 -44.21
C GLY A 221 64.14 30.57 -44.00
#